data_AF-A0ABD6E0Z7-F1
#
_entry.id   AF-A0ABD6E0Z7-F1
#
_cell.length_a   1.000
_cell.length_b   1.000
_cell.length_c   1.000
_cell.angle_alpha   90.00
_cell.angle_beta   90.00
_cell.angle_gamma   90.00
#
_symmetry.space_group_name_H-M   'P 1'
#
loop_
_entity.id
_entity.type
_entity.pdbx_description
1 polymer ?
#
loop_
_entity_poly.entity_id
_entity_poly.type
_entity_poly.pdbx_seq_one_letter_code
_entity_poly.pdbx_strand_id
1 'polypeptide(L)' 'MENSCCDETCKCDCSNIPEHKMCQLTLPAHKFDLEKVKKLTSNPEYICQCCGRTANNEENLCSPTSLV' A
#
# COMPACT_ATOMS: atom_id res chain seq x y z
N MET A 1 -8.71 -17.02 0.04
CA MET A 1 -8.94 -15.64 0.47
C MET A 1 -8.76 -14.81 -0.78
N GLU A 2 -9.86 -14.43 -1.43
CA GLU A 2 -9.79 -13.59 -2.63
C GLU A 2 -9.16 -12.25 -2.21
N ASN A 3 -8.03 -11.91 -2.82
CA ASN A 3 -7.34 -10.66 -2.55
C ASN A 3 -8.19 -9.52 -3.14
N SER A 4 -9.22 -9.07 -2.42
CA SER A 4 -10.18 -8.03 -2.88
C SER A 4 -9.55 -6.65 -3.13
N CYS A 5 -8.22 -6.52 -2.98
CA CYS A 5 -7.47 -5.31 -3.28
C CYS A 5 -7.32 -5.06 -4.79
N CYS A 6 -7.61 -6.05 -5.62
CA CYS A 6 -7.32 -6.07 -7.06
C CYS A 6 -8.60 -6.38 -7.84
N ASP A 7 -9.63 -5.56 -7.65
CA ASP A 7 -10.83 -5.59 -8.48
C ASP A 7 -10.66 -4.66 -9.70
N GLU A 8 -11.44 -4.87 -10.76
CA GLU A 8 -11.37 -4.18 -12.05
C GLU A 8 -11.59 -2.65 -11.94
N THR A 9 -12.07 -2.19 -10.80
CA THR A 9 -12.35 -0.78 -10.48
C THR A 9 -11.09 0.02 -10.14
N CYS A 10 -9.93 -0.63 -10.01
CA CYS A 10 -8.71 -0.09 -9.44
C CYS A 10 -7.50 -0.21 -10.40
N LYS A 11 -6.72 0.86 -10.56
CA LYS A 11 -5.49 0.88 -11.39
C LYS A 11 -4.24 0.40 -10.62
N CYS A 12 -4.24 -0.82 -10.08
CA CYS A 12 -3.04 -1.44 -9.51
C CYS A 12 -2.71 -2.69 -10.33
N ASP A 13 -1.50 -2.76 -10.91
CA ASP A 13 -1.03 -3.99 -11.54
C ASP A 13 -0.61 -4.98 -10.46
N CYS A 14 -1.57 -5.78 -10.01
CA CYS A 14 -1.35 -6.78 -8.99
C CYS A 14 -0.52 -7.99 -9.45
N SER A 15 -0.23 -8.10 -10.75
CA SER A 15 0.66 -9.13 -11.29
C SER A 15 2.13 -8.77 -11.10
N ASN A 16 2.45 -7.48 -10.96
CA ASN A 16 3.81 -6.99 -10.84
C ASN A 16 3.89 -5.75 -9.92
N ILE A 17 3.71 -5.97 -8.62
CA ILE A 17 3.79 -4.91 -7.62
C ILE A 17 5.26 -4.75 -7.15
N PRO A 18 5.86 -3.55 -7.25
CA PRO A 18 7.20 -3.31 -6.71
C PRO A 18 7.31 -3.53 -5.20
N GLU A 19 8.47 -4.01 -4.73
CA GLU A 19 8.72 -4.34 -3.32
C GLU A 19 8.58 -3.17 -2.34
N HIS A 20 8.76 -1.93 -2.81
CA HIS A 20 8.63 -0.72 -1.99
C HIS A 20 7.17 -0.29 -1.77
N LYS A 21 6.21 -0.92 -2.44
CA LYS A 21 4.79 -0.62 -2.26
C LYS A 21 4.30 -1.17 -0.91
N MET A 22 3.43 -0.43 -0.24
CA MET A 22 2.93 -0.80 1.08
C MET A 22 2.24 -2.16 1.13
N CYS A 23 1.62 -2.57 0.02
CA CYS A 23 1.03 -3.88 -0.10
C CYS A 23 2.05 -5.02 -0.07
N GLN A 24 3.23 -4.83 -0.65
CA GLN A 24 4.33 -5.80 -0.58
C GLN A 24 5.05 -5.72 0.75
N LEU A 25 5.30 -4.51 1.26
CA LEU A 25 5.97 -4.31 2.54
C LEU A 25 5.24 -4.91 3.74
N THR A 26 3.93 -5.16 3.64
CA THR A 26 3.13 -5.79 4.70
C THR A 26 2.91 -7.28 4.49
N LEU A 27 3.50 -7.88 3.45
CA LEU A 27 3.40 -9.30 3.15
C LEU A 27 4.70 -10.05 3.52
N PRO A 28 4.58 -11.23 4.16
CA PRO A 28 3.38 -11.76 4.79
C PRO A 28 3.05 -11.00 6.09
N ALA A 29 1.76 -10.92 6.47
CA ALA A 29 1.27 -10.09 7.58
C ALA A 29 1.87 -10.39 8.98
N HIS A 30 2.66 -11.45 9.12
CA HIS A 30 3.31 -11.86 10.37
C HIS A 30 4.85 -11.82 10.33
N LYS A 31 5.47 -11.38 9.22
CA LYS A 31 6.94 -11.29 9.08
C LYS A 31 7.41 -10.02 8.37
N PHE A 32 6.60 -8.97 8.38
CA PHE A 32 7.01 -7.70 7.80
C PHE A 32 7.90 -6.91 8.76
N ASP A 33 8.68 -5.99 8.20
CA ASP A 33 9.50 -5.05 8.96
C ASP A 33 8.61 -3.94 9.55
N LEU A 34 8.27 -4.08 10.84
CA LEU A 34 7.42 -3.14 11.55
C LEU A 34 8.01 -1.72 11.59
N GLU A 35 9.33 -1.58 11.75
CA GLU A 35 9.97 -0.26 11.83
C GLU A 35 9.91 0.46 10.49
N LYS A 36 10.10 -0.27 9.39
CA LYS A 36 9.92 0.28 8.04
C LYS A 36 8.49 0.72 7.79
N VAL A 37 7.50 -0.12 8.12
CA VAL A 37 6.08 0.20 7.95
C VAL A 37 5.67 1.39 8.83
N LYS A 38 6.14 1.44 10.07
CA LYS A 38 5.87 2.54 11.02
C LYS A 38 6.38 3.88 10.49
N LYS A 39 7.58 3.92 9.93
CA LYS A 39 8.15 5.16 9.32
C LYS A 39 7.31 5.70 8.17
N LEU A 40 6.77 4.80 7.35
CA LEU A 40 5.94 5.18 6.20
C LEU A 40 4.51 5.58 6.61
N THR A 41 4.05 5.16 7.80
CA THR A 41 2.67 5.38 8.26
C THR A 41 2.53 6.39 9.41
N SER A 42 3.63 6.92 9.97
CA SER A 42 3.62 7.79 11.15
C SER A 42 3.02 9.19 10.92
N ASN A 43 2.93 9.63 9.66
CA ASN A 43 2.26 10.86 9.25
C ASN A 43 1.72 10.67 7.82
N PRO A 44 0.61 9.94 7.64
CA PRO A 44 0.17 9.56 6.31
C PRO A 44 -0.40 10.78 5.58
N GLU A 45 0.11 11.02 4.37
CA GLU A 45 -0.36 12.08 3.47
C GLU A 45 -1.23 11.52 2.34
N TYR A 46 -1.11 10.20 2.08
CA TYR A 46 -1.79 9.53 0.99
C TYR A 46 -2.46 8.24 1.47
N ILE A 47 -3.58 7.90 0.82
CA ILE A 47 -4.27 6.62 0.95
C ILE A 47 -4.41 5.95 -0.43
N CYS A 48 -4.23 4.63 -0.49
CA CYS A 48 -4.41 3.88 -1.72
C CYS A 48 -5.91 3.61 -1.95
N GLN A 49 -6.50 4.11 -3.04
CA GLN A 49 -7.92 3.91 -3.34
C GLN A 49 -8.31 2.43 -3.49
N CYS A 50 -7.36 1.59 -3.92
CA CYS A 50 -7.59 0.17 -4.15
C CYS A 50 -7.65 -0.68 -2.86
N CYS A 51 -6.75 -0.41 -1.91
CA CYS A 51 -6.52 -1.32 -0.79
C CYS A 51 -6.55 -0.64 0.59
N GLY A 52 -6.84 0.66 0.64
CA GLY A 52 -6.99 1.43 1.88
C GLY A 52 -5.70 1.64 2.69
N ARG A 53 -4.55 1.13 2.21
CA ARG A 53 -3.25 1.34 2.88
C ARG A 53 -2.82 2.79 2.75
N THR A 54 -2.21 3.31 3.81
CA THR A 54 -1.71 4.69 3.87
C THR A 54 -0.19 4.74 3.78
N ALA A 55 0.33 5.88 3.32
CA ALA A 55 1.74 6.20 3.35
C ALA A 55 1.96 7.71 3.44
N ASN A 56 3.12 8.12 3.94
CA ASN A 56 3.58 9.50 3.94
C ASN A 56 4.19 9.92 2.59
N ASN A 57 4.32 9.01 1.62
CA ASN A 57 4.78 9.29 0.27
C ASN A 57 3.93 8.50 -0.74
N GLU A 58 3.48 9.16 -1.80
CA GLU A 58 2.64 8.58 -2.86
C GLU A 58 3.32 7.42 -3.60
N GLU A 59 4.66 7.44 -3.71
CA GLU A 59 5.45 6.40 -4.38
C GLU A 59 5.30 5.05 -3.70
N ASN A 60 4.94 5.00 -2.41
CA ASN A 60 4.73 3.75 -1.70
C ASN A 60 3.34 3.13 -1.95
N LEU A 61 2.48 3.74 -2.78
CA LEU A 61 1.12 3.26 -3.06
C LEU A 61 0.92 3.00 -4.56
N CYS A 62 -0.01 2.08 -4.89
CA CYS A 62 -0.39 1.78 -6.29
C CYS A 62 -1.23 2.91 -6.91
N SER A 63 -2.21 3.39 -6.15
CA SER A 63 -3.20 4.38 -6.58
C SER A 63 -3.40 5.40 -5.46
N PRO A 64 -2.43 6.31 -5.25
CA PRO A 64 -2.44 7.27 -4.16
C PRO A 64 -3.57 8.30 -4.32
N THR A 65 -4.13 8.73 -3.20
CA THR A 65 -5.05 9.87 -3.09
C THR A 65 -4.66 10.69 -1.89
N SER A 66 -4.54 12.00 -2.08
CA SER A 66 -4.22 12.95 -1.00
C SER A 66 -5.25 12.88 0.11
N LEU A 67 -4.79 12.84 1.35
CA LEU A 67 -5.61 12.99 2.56
C LEU A 67 -5.73 14.47 2.99
N VAL A 68 -4.98 15.36 2.34
CA VAL A 68 -4.97 16.82 2.54
C VAL A 68 -5.56 17.55 1.35
#